data_AF-A0A0D2L3Z7-F1
#
_entry.id   AF-A0A0D2L3Z7-F1
#
_cell.length_a   1.000
_cell.length_b   1.000
_cell.length_c   1.000
_cell.angle_alpha   90.00
_cell.angle_beta   90.00
_cell.angle_gamma   90.00
#
_symmetry.space_group_name_H-M   'P 1'
#
loop_
_entity.id
_entity.type
_entity.pdbx_description
1 polymer ?
#
loop_
_entity_poly.entity_id
_entity_poly.type
_entity_poly.pdbx_seq_one_letter_code
_entity_poly.pdbx_strand_id
1 'polypeptide(L)'
;MAAAPEGDAAHEFNEKLTREAQRRGCAVFLLDSPDSNEPTLQELRALPKLFAPKAAAEDMAAVAEELGMVGCDGPDDLMRMIDTSSSYEGFEIIERHLKRLASKERCALADWRGALSLALGLTLAAKGDEFWFCDTDAPEHVAAIWKKLRASWTTILKQPDDVIGLDAPGRAGMATVLKDFRNDLKQYGCL
;
A
#
# COMPACT_ATOMS: atom_id res chain seq x y z
N MET A 1 15.96 -39.26 -8.60
CA MET A 1 15.61 -37.90 -9.05
C MET A 1 15.77 -36.99 -7.85
N ALA A 2 16.83 -36.18 -7.82
CA ALA A 2 17.02 -35.21 -6.76
C ALA A 2 16.15 -33.98 -7.08
N ALA A 3 15.27 -33.60 -6.17
CA ALA A 3 14.58 -32.32 -6.24
C ALA A 3 15.65 -31.21 -6.14
N ALA A 4 15.65 -30.29 -7.09
CA ALA A 4 16.48 -29.09 -6.98
C ALA A 4 16.07 -28.31 -5.72
N PRO A 5 17.02 -27.72 -4.98
CA PRO A 5 16.71 -26.99 -3.76
C PRO A 5 15.78 -25.80 -4.09
N GLU A 6 14.59 -25.79 -3.50
CA GLU A 6 13.49 -24.85 -3.80
C GLU A 6 13.85 -23.36 -3.54
N GLY A 7 14.91 -23.10 -2.77
CA GLY A 7 15.46 -21.75 -2.57
C GLY A 7 15.98 -21.07 -3.85
N ASP A 8 16.42 -21.85 -4.84
CA ASP A 8 16.91 -21.32 -6.13
C ASP A 8 15.73 -20.82 -7.00
N ALA A 9 14.55 -21.38 -6.75
CA ALA A 9 13.36 -21.22 -7.56
C ALA A 9 12.62 -19.91 -7.20
N ALA A 10 12.45 -19.62 -5.91
CA ALA A 10 11.89 -18.35 -5.43
C ALA A 10 12.78 -17.15 -5.83
N HIS A 11 14.10 -17.33 -5.77
CA HIS A 11 15.07 -16.33 -6.24
C HIS A 11 14.92 -16.08 -7.75
N GLU A 12 14.86 -17.12 -8.58
CA GLU A 12 14.65 -16.99 -10.02
C GLU A 12 13.31 -16.30 -10.36
N PHE A 13 12.25 -16.57 -9.59
CA PHE A 13 10.96 -15.91 -9.76
C PHE A 13 11.02 -14.41 -9.43
N ASN A 14 11.65 -14.05 -8.30
CA ASN A 14 11.86 -12.65 -7.91
C ASN A 14 12.72 -11.90 -8.93
N GLU A 15 13.76 -12.54 -9.48
CA GLU A 15 14.54 -11.95 -10.57
C GLU A 15 13.69 -11.71 -11.83
N LYS A 16 12.84 -12.67 -12.21
CA LYS A 16 11.96 -12.52 -13.38
C LYS A 16 10.96 -11.38 -13.19
N LEU A 17 10.33 -11.28 -12.03
CA LEU A 17 9.43 -10.18 -11.68
C LEU A 17 10.17 -8.83 -11.71
N THR A 18 11.36 -8.78 -11.13
CA THR A 18 12.18 -7.56 -11.12
C THR A 18 12.57 -7.12 -12.52
N ARG A 19 12.97 -8.06 -13.39
CA ARG A 19 13.28 -7.78 -14.80
C ARG A 19 12.04 -7.30 -15.56
N GLU A 20 10.87 -7.88 -15.29
CA GLU A 20 9.62 -7.44 -15.89
C GLU A 20 9.22 -6.03 -15.45
N ALA A 21 9.34 -5.74 -14.15
CA ALA A 21 9.13 -4.41 -13.58
C ALA A 21 10.07 -3.37 -14.21
N GLN A 22 11.36 -3.69 -14.31
CA GLN A 22 12.36 -2.85 -14.95
C GLN A 22 12.06 -2.58 -16.42
N ARG A 23 11.68 -3.61 -17.20
CA ARG A 23 11.29 -3.46 -18.61
C ARG A 23 10.08 -2.54 -18.80
N ARG A 24 9.14 -2.60 -17.86
CA ARG A 24 7.92 -1.77 -17.86
C ARG A 24 8.14 -0.40 -17.19
N GLY A 25 9.31 -0.14 -16.61
CA GLY A 25 9.60 1.09 -15.89
C GLY A 25 8.76 1.28 -14.62
N CYS A 26 8.28 0.20 -14.01
CA CYS A 26 7.35 0.21 -12.89
C CYS A 26 7.90 -0.54 -11.66
N ALA A 27 7.21 -0.41 -10.53
CA ALA A 27 7.34 -1.29 -9.36
C ALA A 27 6.29 -2.41 -9.44
N VAL A 28 6.59 -3.54 -8.79
CA VAL A 28 5.66 -4.67 -8.66
C VAL A 28 5.35 -4.88 -7.20
N PHE A 29 4.06 -4.94 -6.88
CA PHE A 29 3.55 -5.32 -5.57
C PHE A 29 2.85 -6.67 -5.69
N LEU A 30 3.17 -7.57 -4.76
CA LEU A 30 2.40 -8.80 -4.54
C LEU A 30 1.30 -8.44 -3.55
N LEU A 31 0.05 -8.65 -3.94
CA LEU A 31 -1.10 -8.16 -3.16
C LEU A 31 -1.51 -9.10 -2.01
N ASP A 32 -1.00 -10.33 -2.03
CA ASP A 32 -1.28 -11.34 -1.02
C ASP A 32 0.04 -12.01 -0.58
N SER A 33 0.06 -12.42 0.68
CA SER A 33 1.06 -13.35 1.19
C SER A 33 0.54 -14.78 0.99
N PRO A 34 1.40 -15.71 0.56
CA PRO A 34 1.00 -17.10 0.49
C PRO A 34 0.74 -17.64 1.91
N ASP A 35 -0.28 -18.50 2.06
CA ASP A 35 -0.68 -19.08 3.35
C ASP A 35 0.37 -20.03 3.96
N SER A 36 1.37 -20.45 3.16
CA SER A 36 2.45 -21.35 3.58
C SER A 36 3.69 -20.56 4.02
N ASN A 37 4.30 -20.99 5.14
CA ASN A 37 5.62 -20.52 5.58
C ASN A 37 6.72 -20.81 4.55
N GLU A 38 6.52 -21.82 3.70
CA GLU A 38 7.39 -22.17 2.57
C GLU A 38 6.52 -22.22 1.30
N PRO A 39 6.32 -21.08 0.62
CA PRO A 39 5.47 -21.03 -0.55
C PRO A 39 6.14 -21.66 -1.76
N THR A 40 5.41 -22.52 -2.45
CA THR A 40 5.83 -23.11 -3.70
C THR A 40 5.92 -22.05 -4.80
N LEU A 41 6.75 -22.32 -5.82
CA LEU A 41 6.83 -21.50 -7.02
C LEU A 41 5.49 -21.26 -7.70
N GLN A 42 4.61 -22.25 -7.67
CA GLN A 42 3.32 -22.18 -8.33
C GLN A 42 2.37 -21.24 -7.57
N GLU A 43 2.42 -21.25 -6.25
CA GLU A 43 1.70 -20.31 -5.39
C GLU A 43 2.19 -18.88 -5.62
N LEU A 44 3.51 -18.64 -5.60
CA LEU A 44 4.07 -17.31 -5.87
C LEU A 44 3.69 -16.76 -7.26
N ARG A 45 3.62 -17.62 -8.28
CA ARG A 45 3.20 -17.23 -9.63
C ARG A 45 1.73 -16.88 -9.72
N ALA A 46 0.90 -17.53 -8.90
CA ALA A 46 -0.54 -17.35 -8.84
C ALA A 46 -0.94 -16.09 -8.06
N LEU A 47 -0.03 -15.53 -7.24
CA LEU A 47 -0.31 -14.30 -6.50
C LEU A 47 -0.69 -13.15 -7.45
N PRO A 48 -1.74 -12.39 -7.11
CA PRO A 48 -2.08 -11.17 -7.83
C PRO A 48 -0.90 -10.20 -7.82
N LYS A 49 -0.51 -9.75 -9.01
CA LYS A 49 0.57 -8.79 -9.20
C LYS A 49 -0.01 -7.45 -9.61
N LEU A 50 0.47 -6.41 -8.95
CA LEU A 50 0.17 -5.05 -9.31
C LEU A 50 1.42 -4.38 -9.86
N PHE A 51 1.35 -3.94 -11.11
CA PHE A 51 2.36 -3.08 -11.72
C PHE A 51 1.94 -1.63 -11.53
N ALA A 52 2.77 -0.83 -10.86
CA ALA A 52 2.47 0.57 -10.57
C ALA A 52 3.71 1.45 -10.77
N PRO A 53 3.58 2.78 -10.91
CA PRO A 53 4.74 3.64 -11.10
C PRO A 53 5.77 3.47 -9.97
N LYS A 54 7.07 3.55 -10.28
CA LYS A 54 8.15 3.36 -9.29
C LYS A 54 8.02 4.28 -8.08
N ALA A 55 7.58 5.52 -8.32
CA ALA A 55 7.33 6.50 -7.27
C ALA A 55 6.34 5.99 -6.20
N ALA A 56 5.44 5.05 -6.53
CA ALA A 56 4.52 4.47 -5.55
C ALA A 56 5.25 3.65 -4.47
N ALA A 57 6.35 2.98 -4.83
CA ALA A 57 7.16 2.23 -3.86
C ALA A 57 7.97 3.18 -2.97
N GLU A 58 8.46 4.28 -3.52
CA GLU A 58 9.13 5.34 -2.77
C GLU A 58 8.15 6.03 -1.81
N ASP A 59 6.95 6.39 -2.29
CA ASP A 59 5.88 6.96 -1.48
C ASP A 59 5.44 5.97 -0.39
N MET A 60 5.31 4.66 -0.70
CA MET A 60 5.00 3.63 0.29
C MET A 60 6.06 3.58 1.38
N ALA A 61 7.34 3.50 1.00
CA ALA A 61 8.45 3.40 1.95
C ALA A 61 8.50 4.62 2.87
N ALA A 62 8.33 5.83 2.33
CA ALA A 62 8.33 7.06 3.12
C ALA A 62 7.17 7.12 4.13
N VAL A 63 5.96 6.73 3.71
CA VAL A 63 4.80 6.68 4.63
C VAL A 63 4.99 5.59 5.69
N ALA A 64 5.48 4.42 5.30
CA ALA A 64 5.71 3.31 6.22
C ALA A 64 6.82 3.62 7.23
N GLU A 65 7.86 4.35 6.83
CA GLU A 65 8.89 4.84 7.72
C GLU A 65 8.30 5.80 8.77
N GLU A 66 7.50 6.80 8.35
CA GLU A 66 6.82 7.70 9.29
C GLU A 66 5.90 6.95 10.26
N LEU A 67 5.13 5.96 9.78
CA LEU A 67 4.26 5.15 10.64
C LEU A 67 5.07 4.25 11.60
N GLY A 68 6.18 3.68 11.12
CA GLY A 68 7.07 2.84 11.93
C GLY A 68 7.76 3.60 13.07
N MET A 69 7.85 4.93 12.96
CA MET A 69 8.37 5.81 14.00
C MET A 69 7.37 6.09 15.14
N VAL A 70 6.09 5.76 14.97
CA VAL A 70 5.07 5.94 16.02
C VAL A 70 5.39 5.05 17.22
N GLY A 71 5.49 5.68 18.39
CA GLY A 71 5.85 5.02 19.65
C GLY A 71 7.36 4.75 19.81
N CYS A 72 8.22 5.27 18.94
CA CYS A 72 9.67 5.22 19.10
C CYS A 72 10.19 6.50 19.75
N ASP A 73 11.21 6.39 20.61
CA ASP A 73 11.90 7.56 21.17
C ASP A 73 12.83 8.25 20.14
N GLY A 74 13.16 7.56 19.05
CA GLY A 74 14.00 8.07 17.96
C GLY A 74 14.24 7.05 16.84
N PRO A 75 14.92 7.45 15.75
CA PRO A 75 15.10 6.62 14.55
C PRO A 75 16.01 5.41 14.76
N ASP A 76 16.80 5.41 15.83
CA ASP A 76 17.68 4.30 16.19
C ASP A 76 17.00 3.30 17.15
N ASP A 77 15.76 3.57 17.58
CA ASP A 77 15.03 2.68 18.47
C ASP A 77 14.36 1.55 17.69
N LEU A 78 14.64 0.31 18.11
CA LEU A 78 14.09 -0.90 17.49
C LEU A 78 12.81 -1.36 18.20
N MET A 79 12.43 -0.76 19.33
CA MET A 79 11.20 -1.09 20.05
C MET A 79 10.19 0.06 19.95
N ARG A 80 8.99 -0.28 19.47
CA ARG A 80 7.85 0.62 19.49
C ARG A 80 7.08 0.43 20.80
N MET A 81 7.01 1.46 21.63
CA MET A 81 6.13 1.51 22.79
C MET A 81 4.80 2.13 22.37
N ILE A 82 3.86 1.27 21.99
CA ILE A 82 2.56 1.66 21.44
C ILE A 82 1.48 1.46 22.50
N ASP A 83 0.60 2.44 22.63
CA ASP A 83 -0.66 2.36 23.36
C ASP A 83 -1.82 2.85 22.49
N THR A 84 -3.05 2.80 23.01
CA THR A 84 -4.24 3.27 22.27
C THR A 84 -4.11 4.73 21.80
N SER A 85 -3.39 5.58 22.54
CA SER A 85 -3.18 6.99 22.18
C SER A 85 -2.16 7.19 21.06
N SER A 86 -1.33 6.20 20.78
CA SER A 86 -0.40 6.21 19.65
C SER A 86 -1.13 6.20 18.30
N SER A 87 -2.40 5.76 18.27
CA SER A 87 -3.24 5.83 17.07
C SER A 87 -3.43 7.26 16.55
N TYR A 88 -3.43 8.27 17.43
CA TYR A 88 -3.56 9.67 17.04
C TYR A 88 -2.37 10.17 16.22
N GLU A 89 -1.14 9.75 16.53
CA GLU A 89 0.04 10.07 15.71
C GLU A 89 -0.07 9.44 14.32
N GLY A 90 -0.54 8.19 14.26
CA GLY A 90 -0.86 7.51 13.00
C GLY A 90 -1.90 8.27 12.18
N PHE A 91 -2.96 8.79 12.80
CA PHE A 91 -3.95 9.64 12.13
C PHE A 91 -3.31 10.88 11.53
N GLU A 92 -2.48 11.59 12.28
CA GLU A 92 -1.83 12.81 11.81
C GLU A 92 -0.95 12.56 10.59
N ILE A 93 -0.18 11.46 10.60
CA ILE A 93 0.66 11.05 9.46
C ILE A 93 -0.21 10.79 8.24
N ILE A 94 -1.25 9.97 8.36
CA ILE A 94 -2.12 9.62 7.23
C ILE A 94 -2.86 10.86 6.70
N GLU A 95 -3.38 11.71 7.58
CA GLU A 95 -4.06 12.92 7.18
C GLU A 95 -3.14 13.93 6.48
N ARG A 96 -1.88 14.01 6.90
CA ARG A 96 -0.85 14.83 6.23
C ARG A 96 -0.63 14.35 4.79
N HIS A 97 -0.50 13.05 4.58
CA HIS A 97 -0.35 12.48 3.23
C HIS A 97 -1.63 12.61 2.39
N LEU A 98 -2.82 12.49 3.00
CA LEU A 98 -4.09 12.78 2.32
C LEU A 98 -4.20 14.25 1.87
N LYS A 99 -3.68 15.21 2.66
CA LYS A 99 -3.63 16.62 2.25
C LYS A 99 -2.70 16.81 1.05
N ARG A 100 -1.52 16.16 1.06
CA ARG A 100 -0.60 16.17 -0.09
C ARG A 100 -1.24 15.56 -1.35
N LEU A 101 -1.97 14.46 -1.18
CA LEU A 101 -2.72 13.81 -2.26
C LEU A 101 -3.78 14.73 -2.84
N ALA A 102 -4.63 15.33 -2.00
CA ALA A 102 -5.64 16.27 -2.44
C ALA A 102 -5.03 17.49 -3.16
N SER A 103 -3.82 17.93 -2.78
CA SER A 103 -3.10 18.98 -3.49
C SER A 103 -2.72 18.55 -4.92
N LYS A 104 -2.22 17.31 -5.10
CA LYS A 104 -1.87 16.79 -6.44
C LYS A 104 -3.08 16.67 -7.36
N GLU A 105 -4.24 16.31 -6.81
CA GLU A 105 -5.51 16.21 -7.55
C GLU A 105 -6.07 17.56 -8.02
N ARG A 106 -5.80 18.66 -7.28
CA ARG A 106 -6.42 19.98 -7.49
C ARG A 106 -5.58 20.98 -8.29
N CYS A 107 -4.32 20.67 -8.57
CA CYS A 107 -3.46 21.58 -9.34
C CYS A 107 -3.97 21.76 -10.79
N ALA A 108 -3.80 22.96 -11.36
CA ALA A 108 -4.19 23.27 -12.75
C ALA A 108 -3.47 22.38 -13.79
N LEU A 109 -2.30 21.85 -13.42
CA LEU A 109 -1.57 20.81 -14.13
C LEU A 109 -1.58 19.53 -13.28
N ALA A 110 -2.76 19.02 -12.96
CA ALA A 110 -2.93 17.89 -12.05
C ALA A 110 -1.97 16.74 -12.42
N ASP A 111 -1.11 16.38 -11.47
CA ASP A 111 -0.15 15.28 -11.60
C ASP A 111 -0.86 13.98 -11.23
N TRP A 112 -1.68 13.47 -12.14
CA TRP A 112 -2.51 12.29 -11.91
C TRP A 112 -1.69 11.02 -11.67
N ARG A 113 -0.51 10.90 -12.28
CA ARG A 113 0.39 9.76 -12.08
C ARG A 113 1.05 9.81 -10.69
N GLY A 114 1.47 10.99 -10.25
CA GLY A 114 1.95 11.18 -8.88
C GLY A 114 0.82 11.06 -7.84
N ALA A 115 -0.41 11.48 -8.17
CA ALA A 115 -1.57 11.26 -7.31
C ALA A 115 -1.88 9.76 -7.16
N LEU A 116 -1.86 8.99 -8.27
CA LEU A 116 -1.99 7.54 -8.24
C LEU A 116 -0.89 6.89 -7.38
N SER A 117 0.35 7.33 -7.56
CA SER A 117 1.52 6.79 -6.86
C SER A 117 1.42 7.02 -5.35
N LEU A 118 1.13 8.25 -4.94
CA LEU A 118 0.97 8.61 -3.53
C LEU A 118 -0.26 7.92 -2.92
N ALA A 119 -1.38 7.85 -3.63
CA ALA A 119 -2.57 7.15 -3.15
C ALA A 119 -2.29 5.67 -2.93
N LEU A 120 -1.58 5.02 -3.85
CA LEU A 120 -1.18 3.62 -3.73
C LEU A 120 -0.23 3.41 -2.56
N GLY A 121 0.86 4.19 -2.50
CA GLY A 121 1.86 4.07 -1.45
C GLY A 121 1.26 4.30 -0.06
N LEU A 122 0.41 5.33 0.07
CA LEU A 122 -0.33 5.61 1.30
C LEU A 122 -1.26 4.45 1.68
N THR A 123 -1.98 3.87 0.72
CA THR A 123 -2.92 2.77 0.99
C THR A 123 -2.19 1.52 1.46
N LEU A 124 -1.09 1.15 0.79
CA LEU A 124 -0.30 -0.03 1.16
C LEU A 124 0.41 0.15 2.50
N ALA A 125 0.98 1.34 2.76
CA ALA A 125 1.61 1.63 4.05
C ALA A 125 0.58 1.66 5.19
N ALA A 126 -0.56 2.33 4.98
CA ALA A 126 -1.63 2.40 6.00
C ALA A 126 -2.28 1.05 6.28
N LYS A 127 -2.37 0.14 5.28
CA LYS A 127 -2.81 -1.24 5.50
C LYS A 127 -1.74 -2.06 6.24
N GLY A 128 -0.46 -1.81 5.97
CA GLY A 128 0.66 -2.58 6.52
C GLY A 128 1.00 -2.27 7.98
N ASP A 129 0.70 -1.06 8.46
CA ASP A 129 0.79 -0.71 9.87
C ASP A 129 -0.61 -0.71 10.49
N GLU A 130 -0.95 -1.79 11.17
CA GLU A 130 -2.29 -1.99 11.74
C GLU A 130 -2.56 -1.16 13.00
N PHE A 131 -1.52 -0.69 13.69
CA PHE A 131 -1.65 -0.12 15.04
C PHE A 131 -2.51 1.15 15.07
N TRP A 132 -2.46 1.97 14.02
CA TRP A 132 -3.23 3.21 14.01
C TRP A 132 -4.75 2.99 13.91
N PHE A 133 -5.24 1.80 13.52
CA PHE A 133 -6.67 1.52 13.43
C PHE A 133 -7.16 0.31 14.23
N CYS A 134 -6.28 -0.63 14.59
CA CYS A 134 -6.69 -1.82 15.34
C CYS A 134 -6.87 -1.56 16.84
N ASP A 135 -6.05 -0.68 17.42
CA ASP A 135 -6.09 -0.34 18.84
C ASP A 135 -6.30 1.17 19.00
N THR A 136 -7.49 1.63 18.61
CA THR A 136 -7.89 3.05 18.73
C THR A 136 -9.21 3.19 19.48
N ASP A 137 -9.34 4.26 20.26
CA ASP A 137 -10.58 4.68 20.91
C ASP A 137 -11.41 5.65 20.05
N ALA A 138 -10.94 5.99 18.85
CA ALA A 138 -11.60 6.90 17.90
C ALA A 138 -11.90 6.24 16.52
N PRO A 139 -12.67 5.14 16.47
CA PRO A 139 -12.97 4.42 15.23
C PRO A 139 -13.68 5.30 14.18
N GLU A 140 -14.45 6.30 14.59
CA GLU A 140 -15.06 7.28 13.69
C GLU A 140 -14.05 8.16 12.96
N HIS A 141 -12.87 8.40 13.56
CA HIS A 141 -11.78 9.14 12.92
C HIS A 141 -11.15 8.29 11.82
N VAL A 142 -10.94 6.99 12.08
CA VAL A 142 -10.52 6.02 11.06
C VAL A 142 -11.53 5.97 9.90
N ALA A 143 -12.84 5.92 10.21
CA ALA A 143 -13.89 5.96 9.21
C ALA A 143 -13.83 7.24 8.34
N ALA A 144 -13.53 8.38 8.95
CA ALA A 144 -13.39 9.65 8.25
C ALA A 144 -12.15 9.68 7.34
N ILE A 145 -11.01 9.14 7.80
CA ILE A 145 -9.79 8.95 7.00
C ILE A 145 -10.09 8.05 5.80
N TRP A 146 -10.71 6.89 6.03
CA TRP A 146 -11.09 5.97 4.96
C TRP A 146 -12.02 6.64 3.93
N LYS A 147 -13.01 7.42 4.39
CA LYS A 147 -13.92 8.15 3.50
C LYS A 147 -13.16 9.16 2.62
N LYS A 148 -12.18 9.88 3.16
CA LYS A 148 -11.33 10.81 2.40
C LYS A 148 -10.49 10.04 1.38
N LEU A 149 -9.81 8.97 1.80
CA LEU A 149 -8.99 8.13 0.91
C LEU A 149 -9.81 7.54 -0.23
N ARG A 150 -10.98 6.97 0.06
CA ARG A 150 -11.90 6.42 -0.94
C ARG A 150 -12.38 7.48 -1.93
N ALA A 151 -12.62 8.71 -1.48
CA ALA A 151 -13.02 9.81 -2.35
C ALA A 151 -11.88 10.19 -3.33
N SER A 152 -10.64 10.24 -2.86
CA SER A 152 -9.44 10.41 -3.69
C SER A 152 -9.31 9.30 -4.73
N TRP A 153 -9.40 8.04 -4.32
CA TRP A 153 -9.39 6.90 -5.24
C TRP A 153 -10.50 6.96 -6.29
N THR A 154 -11.70 7.37 -5.89
CA THR A 154 -12.81 7.55 -6.83
C THR A 154 -12.50 8.63 -7.87
N THR A 155 -11.79 9.70 -7.48
CA THR A 155 -11.39 10.78 -8.38
C THR A 155 -10.28 10.34 -9.34
N ILE A 156 -9.26 9.66 -8.82
CA ILE A 156 -8.13 9.13 -9.61
C ILE A 156 -8.62 8.09 -10.63
N LEU A 157 -9.42 7.12 -10.18
CA LEU A 157 -9.89 6.03 -11.05
C LEU A 157 -10.92 6.49 -12.09
N LYS A 158 -11.44 7.71 -12.01
CA LYS A 158 -12.25 8.30 -13.11
C LYS A 158 -11.41 8.81 -14.27
N GLN A 159 -10.10 9.02 -14.07
CA GLN A 159 -9.23 9.49 -15.14
C GLN A 159 -9.00 8.38 -16.18
N PRO A 160 -8.75 8.72 -17.45
CA PRO A 160 -8.35 7.76 -18.47
C PRO A 160 -7.06 6.99 -18.16
N ASP A 161 -6.95 5.76 -18.65
CA ASP A 161 -5.81 4.85 -18.40
C ASP A 161 -4.46 5.44 -18.82
N ASP A 162 -4.42 6.15 -19.94
CA ASP A 162 -3.23 6.83 -20.47
C ASP A 162 -2.78 8.01 -19.59
N VAL A 163 -3.74 8.70 -18.97
CA VAL A 163 -3.49 9.82 -18.06
C VAL A 163 -2.84 9.34 -16.77
N ILE A 164 -3.45 8.37 -16.08
CA ILE A 164 -2.92 7.84 -14.81
C ILE A 164 -1.83 6.78 -15.00
N GLY A 165 -1.65 6.26 -16.22
CA GLY A 165 -0.66 5.22 -16.52
C GLY A 165 -1.00 3.87 -15.89
N LEU A 166 -2.29 3.53 -15.82
CA LEU A 166 -2.80 2.30 -15.22
C LEU A 166 -3.73 1.59 -16.20
N ASP A 167 -3.40 0.34 -16.53
CA ASP A 167 -4.20 -0.49 -17.42
C ASP A 167 -5.38 -1.17 -16.69
N ALA A 168 -6.28 -1.81 -17.44
CA ALA A 168 -7.44 -2.49 -16.87
C ALA A 168 -7.09 -3.57 -15.82
N PRO A 169 -6.07 -4.43 -16.02
CA PRO A 169 -5.60 -5.33 -14.97
C PRO A 169 -5.12 -4.59 -13.71
N GLY A 170 -4.36 -3.49 -13.86
CA GLY A 170 -3.93 -2.66 -12.75
C GLY A 170 -5.09 -2.08 -11.96
N ARG A 171 -6.16 -1.62 -12.64
CA ARG A 171 -7.39 -1.15 -11.98
C ARG A 171 -8.11 -2.24 -11.20
N ALA A 172 -8.16 -3.46 -11.73
CA ALA A 172 -8.74 -4.58 -11.02
C ALA A 172 -7.93 -4.89 -9.75
N GLY A 173 -6.60 -4.89 -9.85
CA GLY A 173 -5.70 -5.01 -8.69
C GLY A 173 -5.94 -3.91 -7.64
N MET A 174 -6.13 -2.66 -8.08
CA MET A 174 -6.49 -1.54 -7.18
C MET A 174 -7.81 -1.76 -6.45
N ALA A 175 -8.83 -2.24 -7.16
CA ALA A 175 -10.11 -2.53 -6.57
C ALA A 175 -10.01 -3.62 -5.48
N THR A 176 -9.15 -4.63 -5.69
CA THR A 176 -8.84 -5.65 -4.68
C THR A 176 -8.18 -5.04 -3.45
N VAL A 177 -7.08 -4.29 -3.60
CA VAL A 177 -6.40 -3.63 -2.47
C VAL A 177 -7.35 -2.79 -1.62
N LEU A 178 -8.19 -1.97 -2.28
CA LEU A 178 -9.16 -1.13 -1.58
C LEU A 178 -10.27 -1.92 -0.90
N LYS A 179 -10.69 -3.03 -1.50
CA LYS A 179 -11.67 -3.93 -0.91
C LYS A 179 -11.10 -4.59 0.34
N ASP A 180 -9.85 -5.06 0.27
CA ASP A 180 -9.21 -5.78 1.37
C ASP A 180 -8.95 -4.85 2.54
N PHE A 181 -8.38 -3.67 2.28
CA PHE A 181 -8.19 -2.67 3.34
C PHE A 181 -9.53 -2.26 3.98
N ARG A 182 -10.60 -2.10 3.19
CA ARG A 182 -11.94 -1.86 3.75
C ARG A 182 -12.42 -3.00 4.65
N ASN A 183 -12.09 -4.26 4.32
CA ASN A 183 -12.50 -5.41 5.13
C ASN A 183 -11.74 -5.44 6.45
N ASP A 184 -10.45 -5.12 6.45
CA ASP A 184 -9.67 -5.00 7.69
C ASP A 184 -10.30 -3.95 8.61
N LEU A 185 -10.59 -2.76 8.08
CA LEU A 185 -11.23 -1.69 8.86
C LEU A 185 -12.58 -2.11 9.46
N LYS A 186 -13.37 -2.93 8.74
CA LYS A 186 -14.63 -3.49 9.29
C LYS A 186 -14.38 -4.52 10.38
N GLN A 187 -13.39 -5.39 10.19
CA GLN A 187 -13.03 -6.41 11.16
C GLN A 187 -12.68 -5.80 12.52
N TYR A 188 -12.03 -4.63 12.52
CA TYR A 188 -11.67 -3.89 13.72
C TYR A 188 -12.73 -2.85 14.17
N GLY A 189 -13.95 -2.91 13.62
CA GLY A 189 -15.06 -2.05 14.07
C GLY A 189 -14.95 -0.57 13.70
N CYS A 190 -14.05 -0.23 12.75
CA CYS A 190 -13.89 1.14 12.26
C CYS A 190 -14.90 1.52 11.16
N LEU A 191 -15.67 0.57 10.61
CA LEU A 191 -16.61 0.77 9.48
C LEU A 191 -17.91 -0.03 9.58
#